data_AF-A0A166AHX5-F1
#
_entry.id   AF-A0A166AHX5-F1
#
_cell.length_a   1.000
_cell.length_b   1.000
_cell.length_c   1.000
_cell.angle_alpha   90.00
_cell.angle_beta   90.00
_cell.angle_gamma   90.00
#
_symmetry.space_group_name_H-M   'P 1'
#
loop_
_entity.id
_entity.type
_entity.pdbx_description
1 polymer ?
#
loop_
_entity_poly.entity_id
_entity_poly.type
_entity_poly.pdbx_seq_one_letter_code
_entity_poly.pdbx_strand_id
1 'polypeptide(L)'
;MPRTAQPSNTDGRSSGSSPTAFTRIERQAHAFTRQFQASICLKCHLDWMLEVDRLKRLGMDNDALYHLRSTCPDFCVALMRFLTAHRPVTVENRIALSNALCRTRCRRCSATSNPARSSSPQLFDTVFNYWCNFAAAALYAGTGDASRRRAFGSKGGLWPSTPEQLLPLGVAATVDSLVSAMDVFPNVLLVLAMVLRQYRSLVFQEIMLQHHRQKLVHGTIVSLRRAYEDVIPQLNRHRLTVSGTKYSDAKGYDKAVVGLLQPYEPYVRILDAVVNGIDGRGPDLESFVISHEVDLYRAIVKLLGCFHDAFTWFRCLPDIAISMYVNLDAEDRLDPPEFIRTRVRQFADVYDDPYLALLSLLPALSKRRHCYGPRCGKHVHETGTKKPFSWCAQCKMVQYCSKECQRDDWKYSQYSHREMCELLCSLFSFANLQMDGKTFSEMCRAHNFSVDSADRLTEWISGSYEPRTMPAFYQEILTGSIGQRRLPQSVWECRDFDDFIYIVEQAAGTKAVPGAYIVADEGMSVEESRETERILKRMHDISQSPNFVPGDFSWRTDELLDELFPMRRVDLLRVLPMHDDGDEAPSQYSFEDSRRIRVLV
;
A
#
# COMPACT_ATOMS: atom_id res chain seq x y z
N MET A 1 -34.34 4.85 -20.72
CA MET A 1 -34.65 3.62 -19.98
C MET A 1 -35.51 3.95 -18.77
N PRO A 2 -36.73 3.41 -18.65
CA PRO A 2 -37.55 3.64 -17.47
C PRO A 2 -37.06 2.76 -16.32
N ARG A 3 -36.72 3.37 -15.18
CA ARG A 3 -36.40 2.67 -13.94
C ARG A 3 -37.70 2.10 -13.36
N THR A 4 -37.94 0.81 -13.57
CA THR A 4 -38.85 0.02 -12.74
C THR A 4 -38.15 -0.27 -11.42
N ALA A 5 -38.36 0.62 -10.44
CA ALA A 5 -38.04 0.35 -9.05
C ALA A 5 -39.14 -0.55 -8.46
N GLN A 6 -38.81 -1.80 -8.16
CA GLN A 6 -39.59 -2.59 -7.21
C GLN A 6 -39.22 -2.15 -5.79
N PRO A 7 -40.20 -1.82 -4.93
CA PRO A 7 -39.95 -1.69 -3.50
C PRO A 7 -40.00 -3.09 -2.88
N SER A 8 -38.84 -3.65 -2.53
CA SER A 8 -38.78 -4.73 -1.54
C SER A 8 -39.07 -4.12 -0.16
N ASN A 9 -40.34 -3.94 0.15
CA ASN A 9 -40.82 -3.79 1.52
C ASN A 9 -40.62 -5.13 2.25
N THR A 10 -39.40 -5.39 2.68
CA THR A 10 -39.21 -6.14 3.91
C THR A 10 -39.54 -5.16 5.04
N ASP A 11 -40.77 -5.21 5.53
CA ASP A 11 -41.15 -4.64 6.82
C ASP A 11 -40.33 -5.36 7.90
N GLY A 12 -39.09 -4.91 8.06
CA GLY A 12 -38.28 -5.19 9.22
C GLY A 12 -39.00 -4.56 10.39
N ARG A 13 -39.67 -5.40 11.19
CA ARG A 13 -39.97 -5.08 12.58
C ARG A 13 -38.67 -4.56 13.19
N SER A 14 -38.54 -3.24 13.29
CA SER A 14 -37.54 -2.58 14.09
C SER A 14 -37.83 -2.98 15.53
N SER A 15 -37.23 -4.10 15.95
CA SER A 15 -37.10 -4.45 17.35
C SER A 15 -36.67 -3.19 18.07
N GLY A 16 -37.54 -2.64 18.92
CA GLY A 16 -37.34 -1.35 19.57
C GLY A 16 -36.01 -1.33 20.32
N SER A 17 -34.96 -0.92 19.62
CA SER A 17 -33.63 -0.73 20.19
C SER A 17 -33.78 0.40 21.20
N SER A 18 -33.73 0.04 22.48
CA SER A 18 -34.04 0.96 23.58
C SER A 18 -33.24 2.26 23.43
N PRO A 19 -33.90 3.41 23.15
CA PRO A 19 -33.25 4.72 23.03
C PRO A 19 -32.32 5.06 24.21
N THR A 20 -32.53 4.38 25.35
CA THR A 20 -31.74 4.52 26.57
C THR A 20 -30.27 4.13 26.41
N ALA A 21 -29.92 3.20 25.52
CA ALA A 21 -28.53 2.72 25.38
C ALA A 21 -27.63 3.76 24.72
N PHE A 22 -28.07 4.34 23.59
CA PHE A 22 -27.33 5.39 22.89
C PHE A 22 -27.20 6.68 23.72
N THR A 23 -28.27 7.08 24.44
CA THR A 23 -28.20 8.23 25.35
C THR A 23 -27.22 8.02 26.51
N ARG A 24 -26.95 6.77 26.91
CA ARG A 24 -25.96 6.47 27.96
C ARG A 24 -24.54 6.65 27.45
N ILE A 25 -24.19 6.07 26.31
CA ILE A 25 -22.86 6.24 25.71
C ILE A 25 -22.61 7.70 25.33
N GLU A 26 -23.60 8.41 24.78
CA GLU A 26 -23.49 9.83 24.46
C GLU A 26 -23.16 10.69 25.70
N ARG A 27 -23.88 10.49 26.81
CA ARG A 27 -23.57 11.17 28.08
C ARG A 27 -22.19 10.83 28.63
N GLN A 28 -21.70 9.61 28.42
CA GLN A 28 -20.35 9.22 28.83
C GLN A 28 -19.30 9.88 27.92
N ALA A 29 -19.53 9.90 26.60
CA ALA A 29 -18.65 10.53 25.61
C ALA A 29 -18.44 12.02 25.92
N HIS A 30 -19.51 12.78 26.16
CA HIS A 30 -19.41 14.19 26.59
C HIS A 30 -18.67 14.38 27.91
N ALA A 31 -18.77 13.41 28.83
CA ALA A 31 -17.99 13.45 30.07
C ALA A 31 -16.49 13.19 29.81
N PHE A 32 -16.16 12.32 28.85
CA PHE A 32 -14.77 12.05 28.45
C PHE A 32 -14.11 13.18 27.67
N THR A 33 -14.86 13.92 26.85
CA THR A 33 -14.32 15.09 26.12
C THR A 33 -13.55 16.03 27.03
N ARG A 34 -14.08 16.29 28.24
CA ARG A 34 -13.41 17.11 29.26
C ARG A 34 -12.28 16.38 29.99
N GLN A 35 -12.41 15.07 30.18
CA GLN A 35 -11.41 14.26 30.88
C GLN A 35 -10.13 14.05 30.08
N PHE A 36 -10.21 13.91 28.75
CA PHE A 36 -9.01 13.76 27.91
C PHE A 36 -8.05 14.97 28.01
N GLN A 37 -8.55 16.14 28.40
CA GLN A 37 -7.73 17.34 28.62
C GLN A 37 -7.04 17.37 29.99
N ALA A 38 -7.57 16.68 31.00
CA ALA A 38 -7.12 16.80 32.39
C ALA A 38 -6.64 15.45 32.96
N SER A 39 -7.51 14.45 32.98
CA SER A 39 -7.22 13.07 33.40
C SER A 39 -8.47 12.18 33.20
N ILE A 40 -8.25 10.92 32.83
CA ILE A 40 -9.31 9.92 32.62
C ILE A 40 -9.56 9.18 33.95
N CYS A 41 -10.81 9.16 34.42
CA CYS A 41 -11.18 8.33 35.57
C CYS A 41 -11.24 6.86 35.17
N LEU A 42 -10.43 6.00 35.81
CA LEU A 42 -10.35 4.57 35.49
C LEU A 42 -11.71 3.87 35.61
N LYS A 43 -12.48 4.14 36.68
CA LYS A 43 -13.81 3.52 36.84
C LYS A 43 -14.77 3.91 35.72
N CYS A 44 -14.82 5.20 35.36
CA CYS A 44 -15.64 5.64 34.22
C CYS A 44 -15.20 4.97 32.92
N HIS A 45 -13.89 4.79 32.72
CA HIS A 45 -13.34 4.11 31.56
C HIS A 45 -13.75 2.63 31.50
N LEU A 46 -13.65 1.90 32.61
CA LEU A 46 -14.13 0.51 32.67
C LEU A 46 -15.64 0.41 32.42
N ASP A 47 -16.44 1.31 33.01
CA ASP A 47 -17.88 1.36 32.76
C ASP A 47 -18.20 1.64 31.27
N TRP A 48 -17.39 2.45 30.60
CA TRP A 48 -17.48 2.69 29.16
C TRP A 48 -17.12 1.45 28.35
N MET A 49 -15.99 0.80 28.67
CA MET A 49 -15.56 -0.42 27.99
C MET A 49 -16.63 -1.50 28.05
N LEU A 50 -17.20 -1.72 29.24
CA LEU A 50 -18.26 -2.71 29.45
C LEU A 50 -19.52 -2.38 28.64
N GLU A 51 -19.87 -1.10 28.51
CA GLU A 51 -21.04 -0.70 27.71
C GLU A 51 -20.80 -0.86 26.21
N VAL A 52 -19.62 -0.49 25.70
CA VAL A 52 -19.26 -0.70 24.29
C VAL A 52 -19.20 -2.18 23.96
N ASP A 53 -18.59 -2.99 24.82
CA ASP A 53 -18.51 -4.45 24.65
C ASP A 53 -19.89 -5.12 24.71
N ARG A 54 -20.78 -4.61 25.58
CA ARG A 54 -22.20 -5.00 25.59
C ARG A 54 -22.88 -4.70 24.25
N LEU A 55 -22.67 -3.50 23.67
CA LEU A 55 -23.24 -3.15 22.36
C LEU A 55 -22.65 -4.02 21.23
N LYS A 56 -21.37 -4.35 21.30
CA LYS A 56 -20.72 -5.28 20.36
C LYS A 56 -21.32 -6.68 20.41
N ARG A 57 -21.57 -7.23 21.60
CA ARG A 57 -22.27 -8.52 21.77
C ARG A 57 -23.68 -8.52 21.20
N LEU A 58 -24.33 -7.36 21.13
CA LEU A 58 -25.66 -7.18 20.53
C LEU A 58 -25.59 -6.94 19.00
N GLY A 59 -24.39 -6.88 18.41
CA GLY A 59 -24.21 -6.56 16.98
C GLY A 59 -24.51 -5.09 16.63
N MET A 60 -24.53 -4.19 17.63
CA MET A 60 -24.87 -2.78 17.48
C MET A 60 -23.65 -1.85 17.55
N ASP A 61 -22.44 -2.39 17.41
CA ASP A 61 -21.19 -1.62 17.53
C ASP A 61 -21.06 -0.55 16.44
N ASN A 62 -21.34 -0.90 15.18
CA ASN A 62 -21.28 0.05 14.07
C ASN A 62 -22.31 1.18 14.22
N ASP A 63 -23.53 0.87 14.67
CA ASP A 63 -24.57 1.88 14.91
C ASP A 63 -24.21 2.79 16.07
N ALA A 64 -23.65 2.25 17.15
CA ALA A 64 -23.17 3.02 18.29
C ALA A 64 -22.03 3.97 17.89
N LEU A 65 -21.06 3.48 17.10
CA LEU A 65 -19.97 4.30 16.57
C LEU A 65 -20.48 5.37 15.61
N TYR A 66 -21.42 5.02 14.73
CA TYR A 66 -22.06 5.99 13.84
C TYR A 66 -22.81 7.08 14.64
N HIS A 67 -23.57 6.70 15.66
CA HIS A 67 -24.26 7.62 16.57
C HIS A 67 -23.27 8.56 17.27
N LEU A 68 -22.21 8.02 17.88
CA LEU A 68 -21.20 8.85 18.55
C LEU A 68 -20.49 9.83 17.61
N ARG A 69 -20.27 9.44 16.35
CA ARG A 69 -19.64 10.32 15.35
C ARG A 69 -20.55 11.44 14.88
N SER A 70 -21.87 11.24 14.90
CA SER A 70 -22.83 12.29 14.54
C SER A 70 -23.18 13.19 15.72
N THR A 71 -23.34 12.63 16.92
CA THR A 71 -23.81 13.39 18.09
C THR A 71 -22.69 13.90 18.99
N CYS A 72 -21.51 13.27 18.98
CA CYS A 72 -20.37 13.62 19.83
C CYS A 72 -19.06 13.85 19.04
N PRO A 73 -19.01 14.73 18.01
CA PRO A 73 -17.78 14.98 17.27
C PRO A 73 -16.64 15.50 18.16
N ASP A 74 -16.94 16.34 19.15
CA ASP A 74 -15.94 16.87 20.08
C ASP A 74 -15.25 15.78 20.92
N PHE A 75 -15.97 14.71 21.26
CA PHE A 75 -15.38 13.55 21.92
C PHE A 75 -14.35 12.86 21.02
N CYS A 76 -14.67 12.66 19.74
CA CYS A 76 -13.75 12.02 18.80
C CYS A 76 -12.51 12.90 18.55
N VAL A 77 -12.67 14.22 18.47
CA VAL A 77 -11.54 15.17 18.38
C VAL A 77 -10.67 15.13 19.65
N ALA A 78 -11.29 15.13 20.83
CA ALA A 78 -10.56 15.04 22.10
C ALA A 78 -9.82 13.70 22.23
N LEU A 79 -10.43 12.61 21.76
CA LEU A 79 -9.79 11.29 21.67
C LEU A 79 -8.58 11.32 20.73
N MET A 80 -8.71 11.89 19.53
CA MET A 80 -7.55 12.02 18.62
C MET A 80 -6.45 12.86 19.26
N ARG A 81 -6.76 13.99 19.89
CA ARG A 81 -5.75 14.78 20.65
C ARG A 81 -5.09 13.96 21.74
N PHE A 82 -5.87 13.15 22.46
CA PHE A 82 -5.32 12.25 23.46
C PHE A 82 -4.37 11.24 22.82
N LEU A 83 -4.73 10.60 21.72
CA LEU A 83 -3.89 9.58 21.07
C LEU A 83 -2.65 10.15 20.40
N THR A 84 -2.74 11.36 19.84
CA THR A 84 -1.66 11.97 19.05
C THR A 84 -0.79 12.93 19.86
N ALA A 85 -1.12 13.21 21.12
CA ALA A 85 -0.24 14.01 21.97
C ALA A 85 1.10 13.30 22.19
N HIS A 86 2.18 14.02 21.90
CA HIS A 86 3.54 13.56 22.13
C HIS A 86 3.73 13.21 23.61
N ARG A 87 4.16 11.98 23.88
CA ARG A 87 4.47 11.47 25.22
C ARG A 87 5.76 10.68 25.16
N PRO A 88 6.69 10.90 26.11
CA PRO A 88 7.82 10.00 26.28
C PRO A 88 7.30 8.58 26.53
N VAL A 89 7.68 7.62 25.69
CA VAL A 89 7.25 6.21 25.80
C VAL A 89 8.07 5.41 26.82
N THR A 90 8.83 6.10 27.69
CA THR A 90 9.65 5.48 28.73
C THR A 90 8.79 4.73 29.74
N VAL A 91 9.37 3.70 30.37
CA VAL A 91 8.67 2.86 31.36
C VAL A 91 8.23 3.72 32.55
N GLU A 92 9.07 4.65 33.00
CA GLU A 92 8.83 5.55 34.14
C GLU A 92 7.64 6.46 33.87
N ASN A 93 7.57 7.05 32.67
CA ASN A 93 6.46 7.92 32.30
C ASN A 93 5.14 7.12 32.23
N ARG A 94 5.17 5.89 31.69
CA ARG A 94 3.99 5.02 31.63
C ARG A 94 3.53 4.54 33.00
N ILE A 95 4.46 4.28 33.93
CA ILE A 95 4.15 4.02 35.34
C ILE A 95 3.54 5.27 35.99
N ALA A 96 4.09 6.46 35.72
CA ALA A 96 3.55 7.71 36.24
C ALA A 96 2.12 7.96 35.72
N LEU A 97 1.85 7.71 34.45
CA LEU A 97 0.53 7.81 33.83
C LEU A 97 -0.45 6.77 34.40
N SER A 98 0.00 5.52 34.61
CA SER A 98 -0.80 4.48 35.29
C SER A 98 -1.19 4.91 36.71
N ASN A 99 -0.23 5.47 37.45
CA ASN A 99 -0.50 6.00 38.79
C ASN A 99 -1.42 7.22 38.76
N ALA A 100 -1.33 8.08 37.74
CA ALA A 100 -2.24 9.21 37.56
C ALA A 100 -3.68 8.74 37.28
N LEU A 101 -3.86 7.74 36.41
CA LEU A 101 -5.17 7.11 36.15
C LEU A 101 -5.80 6.55 37.44
N CYS A 102 -5.01 5.89 38.28
CA CYS A 102 -5.45 5.37 39.58
C CYS A 102 -5.86 6.46 40.59
N ARG A 103 -5.22 7.64 40.55
CA ARG A 103 -5.47 8.74 41.49
C ARG A 103 -6.58 9.68 41.06
N THR A 104 -6.98 9.62 39.78
CA THR A 104 -7.99 10.53 39.22
C THR A 104 -9.33 10.31 39.89
N ARG A 105 -9.79 11.30 40.66
CA ARG A 105 -11.11 11.30 41.29
C ARG A 105 -12.08 12.07 40.42
N CYS A 106 -13.11 11.41 39.89
CA CYS A 106 -14.20 12.11 39.22
C CYS A 106 -15.35 12.36 40.19
N ARG A 107 -16.08 13.46 40.01
CA ARG A 107 -17.24 13.86 40.85
C ARG A 107 -18.36 12.83 40.89
N ARG A 108 -18.41 11.89 39.93
CA ARG A 108 -19.45 10.84 39.84
C ARG A 108 -19.09 9.56 40.59
N CYS A 109 -17.80 9.25 40.73
CA CYS A 109 -17.34 7.98 41.28
C CYS A 109 -16.89 8.13 42.74
N SER A 110 -17.61 8.94 43.54
CA SER A 110 -17.25 9.44 44.89
C SER A 110 -16.89 8.40 45.97
N ALA A 111 -16.79 7.11 45.63
CA ALA A 111 -16.45 5.98 46.50
C ALA A 111 -15.16 5.31 45.98
N THR A 112 -14.01 5.56 46.63
CA THR A 112 -13.35 4.74 47.66
C THR A 112 -12.47 3.61 47.12
N SER A 113 -11.18 3.92 47.04
CA SER A 113 -10.04 3.20 47.64
C SER A 113 -8.80 3.96 47.16
N ASN A 114 -7.76 4.10 47.97
CA ASN A 114 -6.44 4.48 47.46
C ASN A 114 -5.86 3.19 46.89
N PRO A 115 -5.98 2.90 45.58
CA PRO A 115 -5.24 1.77 45.04
C PRO A 115 -3.77 1.96 45.38
N ALA A 116 -3.13 0.90 45.86
CA ALA A 116 -1.69 0.90 46.05
C ALA A 116 -1.03 1.38 44.74
N ARG A 117 0.08 2.14 44.86
CA ARG A 117 0.83 2.60 43.69
C ARG A 117 1.14 1.38 42.82
N SER A 118 0.77 1.45 41.54
CA SER A 118 1.16 0.42 40.59
C SER A 118 2.64 0.64 40.26
N SER A 119 3.44 -0.41 40.38
CA SER A 119 4.79 -0.48 39.82
C SER A 119 4.79 -0.88 38.34
N SER A 120 3.61 -1.17 37.77
CA SER A 120 3.44 -1.68 36.40
C SER A 120 2.84 -0.61 35.47
N PRO A 121 3.36 -0.46 34.23
CA PRO A 121 2.78 0.42 33.20
C PRO A 121 1.53 -0.15 32.53
N GLN A 122 1.20 -1.43 32.77
CA GLN A 122 0.17 -2.19 32.04
C GLN A 122 -1.22 -1.55 32.06
N LEU A 123 -1.55 -0.82 33.13
CA LEU A 123 -2.85 -0.15 33.25
C LEU A 123 -3.00 0.93 32.17
N PHE A 124 -2.04 1.84 32.05
CA PHE A 124 -2.06 2.85 31.00
C PHE A 124 -1.99 2.19 29.62
N ASP A 125 -1.14 1.17 29.45
CA ASP A 125 -0.98 0.50 28.17
C ASP A 125 -2.29 -0.12 27.67
N THR A 126 -3.06 -0.74 28.56
CA THR A 126 -4.37 -1.34 28.24
C THR A 126 -5.40 -0.27 27.88
N VAL A 127 -5.47 0.81 28.67
CA VAL A 127 -6.38 1.93 28.43
C VAL A 127 -6.07 2.59 27.08
N PHE A 128 -4.79 2.83 26.80
CA PHE A 128 -4.34 3.48 25.58
C PHE A 128 -4.62 2.60 24.34
N ASN A 129 -4.26 1.32 24.38
CA ASN A 129 -4.54 0.38 23.29
C ASN A 129 -6.04 0.19 23.03
N TYR A 130 -6.88 0.22 24.07
CA TYR A 130 -8.34 0.21 23.91
C TYR A 130 -8.81 1.46 23.15
N TRP A 131 -8.32 2.64 23.53
CA TRP A 131 -8.69 3.89 22.87
C TRP A 131 -8.20 3.96 21.42
N CYS A 132 -7.02 3.41 21.10
CA CYS A 132 -6.57 3.22 19.71
C CYS A 132 -7.54 2.36 18.90
N ASN A 133 -7.93 1.20 19.43
CA ASN A 133 -8.90 0.31 18.77
C ASN A 133 -10.25 1.01 18.56
N PHE A 134 -10.73 1.73 19.57
CA PHE A 134 -11.98 2.47 19.49
C PHE A 134 -11.91 3.57 18.42
N ALA A 135 -10.82 4.35 18.38
CA ALA A 135 -10.63 5.40 17.38
C ALA A 135 -10.55 4.82 15.95
N ALA A 136 -9.77 3.74 15.77
CA ALA A 136 -9.68 3.06 14.49
C ALA A 136 -11.04 2.50 14.05
N ALA A 137 -11.79 1.87 14.96
CA ALA A 137 -13.14 1.39 14.68
C ALA A 137 -14.10 2.53 14.33
N ALA A 138 -14.02 3.68 15.02
CA ALA A 138 -14.83 4.86 14.69
C ALA A 138 -14.48 5.41 13.29
N LEU A 139 -13.20 5.46 12.92
CA LEU A 139 -12.77 5.88 11.59
C LEU A 139 -13.15 4.88 10.49
N TYR A 140 -13.23 3.59 10.83
CA TYR A 140 -13.64 2.52 9.92
C TYR A 140 -15.16 2.44 9.76
N ALA A 141 -15.92 2.64 10.84
CA ALA A 141 -17.37 2.73 10.79
C ALA A 141 -17.72 3.77 9.72
N GLY A 142 -18.51 3.40 8.73
CA GLY A 142 -18.80 4.30 7.61
C GLY A 142 -17.63 4.56 6.65
N THR A 143 -16.74 3.60 6.39
CA THR A 143 -15.90 3.53 5.15
C THR A 143 -16.53 2.69 4.04
N GLY A 144 -17.82 2.38 4.14
CA GLY A 144 -18.57 1.67 3.10
C GLY A 144 -18.53 2.40 1.75
N ASP A 145 -18.91 1.71 0.67
CA ASP A 145 -18.80 2.25 -0.70
C ASP A 145 -19.47 3.63 -0.90
N ALA A 146 -20.50 3.93 -0.12
CA ALA A 146 -21.20 5.22 -0.16
C ALA A 146 -20.40 6.38 0.46
N SER A 147 -19.56 6.13 1.48
CA SER A 147 -18.79 7.17 2.17
C SER A 147 -17.45 7.46 1.52
N ARG A 148 -16.90 6.49 0.75
CA ARG A 148 -15.69 6.68 -0.08
C ARG A 148 -15.76 7.90 -0.99
N ARG A 149 -16.98 8.37 -1.29
CA ARG A 149 -17.28 9.48 -2.21
C ARG A 149 -17.10 10.88 -1.62
N ARG A 150 -16.79 11.02 -0.32
CA ARG A 150 -16.64 12.33 0.33
C ARG A 150 -15.31 12.37 1.07
N ALA A 151 -14.57 13.48 0.93
CA ALA A 151 -13.34 13.70 1.70
C ALA A 151 -13.64 13.71 3.20
N PHE A 152 -14.56 14.59 3.56
CA PHE A 152 -15.02 14.89 4.90
C PHE A 152 -16.43 15.50 4.77
N GLY A 153 -17.26 15.37 5.81
CA GLY A 153 -18.60 15.97 5.82
C GLY A 153 -19.65 15.15 5.09
N SER A 154 -20.30 14.24 5.83
CA SER A 154 -21.65 13.81 5.44
C SER A 154 -22.62 14.99 5.63
N LYS A 155 -23.77 14.97 4.95
CA LYS A 155 -24.83 15.98 5.16
C LYS A 155 -25.30 16.03 6.63
N GLY A 156 -25.00 14.99 7.41
CA GLY A 156 -25.32 14.88 8.84
C GLY A 156 -24.18 15.23 9.79
N GLY A 157 -23.07 15.83 9.31
CA GLY A 157 -22.00 16.29 10.20
C GLY A 157 -21.15 15.19 10.84
N LEU A 158 -21.14 13.97 10.28
CA LEU A 158 -20.32 12.86 10.81
C LEU A 158 -18.84 13.24 10.92
N TRP A 159 -18.25 12.95 12.08
CA TRP A 159 -16.82 13.07 12.33
C TRP A 159 -16.01 12.00 11.56
N PRO A 160 -14.81 12.30 11.00
CA PRO A 160 -14.24 13.63 10.88
C PRO A 160 -14.95 14.43 9.77
N SER A 161 -15.21 15.71 10.03
CA SER A 161 -15.75 16.66 9.05
C SER A 161 -14.70 17.62 8.49
N THR A 162 -13.50 17.65 9.08
CA THR A 162 -12.34 18.36 8.54
C THR A 162 -11.04 17.59 8.85
N PRO A 163 -9.94 17.85 8.11
CA PRO A 163 -8.63 17.27 8.41
C PRO A 163 -8.13 17.57 9.83
N GLU A 164 -8.40 18.77 10.36
CA GLU A 164 -7.95 19.18 11.71
C GLU A 164 -8.63 18.37 12.82
N GLN A 165 -9.82 17.83 12.56
CA GLN A 165 -10.47 16.93 13.51
C GLN A 165 -9.80 15.55 13.58
N LEU A 166 -9.18 15.12 12.47
CA LEU A 166 -8.42 13.88 12.36
C LEU A 166 -6.97 14.06 12.83
N LEU A 167 -6.39 15.23 12.55
CA LEU A 167 -5.00 15.59 12.80
C LEU A 167 -4.93 16.85 13.67
N PRO A 168 -5.39 16.80 14.93
CA PRO A 168 -5.61 17.99 15.74
C PRO A 168 -4.33 18.71 16.18
N LEU A 169 -3.16 18.11 15.95
CA LEU A 169 -1.84 18.70 16.20
C LEU A 169 -1.06 18.96 14.90
N GLY A 170 -1.71 18.84 13.73
CA GLY A 170 -1.06 18.85 12.42
C GLY A 170 -0.58 17.47 11.97
N VAL A 171 -0.28 17.33 10.68
CA VAL A 171 0.12 16.05 10.05
C VAL A 171 1.42 15.53 10.67
N ALA A 172 2.49 16.33 10.65
CA ALA A 172 3.81 15.94 11.13
C ALA A 172 3.80 15.47 12.59
N ALA A 173 3.34 16.31 13.52
CA ALA A 173 3.30 15.97 14.95
C ALA A 173 2.39 14.75 15.24
N THR A 174 1.32 14.57 14.46
CA THR A 174 0.43 13.41 14.61
C THR A 174 1.13 12.13 14.16
N VAL A 175 1.74 12.12 12.97
CA VAL A 175 2.45 10.94 12.45
C VAL A 175 3.64 10.60 13.33
N ASP A 176 4.48 11.58 13.67
CA ASP A 176 5.63 11.38 14.56
C ASP A 176 5.22 10.79 15.91
N SER A 177 4.17 11.32 16.54
CA SER A 177 3.68 10.79 17.83
C SER A 177 3.16 9.36 17.72
N LEU A 178 2.43 9.02 16.64
CA LEU A 178 1.91 7.67 16.44
C LEU A 178 3.02 6.67 16.10
N VAL A 179 3.97 7.05 15.24
CA VAL A 179 5.12 6.22 14.86
C VAL A 179 6.06 6.03 16.06
N SER A 180 6.33 7.07 16.84
CA SER A 180 7.13 6.98 18.06
C SER A 180 6.51 6.07 19.11
N ALA A 181 5.18 5.99 19.17
CA ALA A 181 4.43 5.17 20.11
C ALA A 181 4.33 3.68 19.72
N MET A 182 4.64 3.30 18.47
CA MET A 182 4.35 1.94 17.95
C MET A 182 5.10 0.81 18.63
N ASP A 183 6.30 1.06 19.15
CA ASP A 183 7.14 0.05 19.80
C ASP A 183 6.53 -0.44 21.12
N VAL A 184 5.67 0.39 21.72
CA VAL A 184 5.03 0.13 23.02
C VAL A 184 3.55 -0.16 22.85
N PHE A 185 2.90 0.50 21.89
CA PHE A 185 1.45 0.43 21.69
C PHE A 185 1.13 0.04 20.25
N PRO A 186 1.16 -1.26 19.88
CA PRO A 186 0.96 -1.69 18.49
C PRO A 186 -0.32 -1.16 17.84
N ASN A 187 -1.40 -0.99 18.63
CA ASN A 187 -2.70 -0.53 18.11
C ASN A 187 -2.68 0.92 17.60
N VAL A 188 -1.63 1.72 17.86
CA VAL A 188 -1.48 3.03 17.21
C VAL A 188 -1.36 2.89 15.69
N LEU A 189 -0.85 1.76 15.19
CA LEU A 189 -0.77 1.49 13.75
C LEU A 189 -2.16 1.30 13.13
N LEU A 190 -3.15 0.84 13.89
CA LEU A 190 -4.54 0.80 13.41
C LEU A 190 -5.09 2.22 13.21
N VAL A 191 -4.78 3.13 14.14
CA VAL A 191 -5.17 4.53 14.02
C VAL A 191 -4.46 5.16 12.81
N LEU A 192 -3.14 4.97 12.68
CA LEU A 192 -2.36 5.48 11.56
C LEU A 192 -2.86 4.94 10.22
N ALA A 193 -3.14 3.63 10.13
CA ALA A 193 -3.71 2.99 8.93
C ALA A 193 -5.06 3.60 8.55
N MET A 194 -5.94 3.85 9.54
CA MET A 194 -7.24 4.46 9.27
C MET A 194 -7.12 5.94 8.89
N VAL A 195 -6.24 6.69 9.55
CA VAL A 195 -5.92 8.09 9.20
C VAL A 195 -5.38 8.16 7.77
N LEU A 196 -4.45 7.27 7.39
CA LEU A 196 -3.90 7.16 6.04
C LEU A 196 -5.00 6.87 5.00
N ARG A 197 -5.93 5.96 5.28
CA ARG A 197 -7.07 5.68 4.38
C ARG A 197 -7.98 6.89 4.21
N GLN A 198 -8.24 7.63 5.29
CA GLN A 198 -9.11 8.80 5.25
C GLN A 198 -8.44 10.00 4.57
N TYR A 199 -7.15 10.22 4.81
CA TYR A 199 -6.43 11.44 4.42
C TYR A 199 -5.04 11.15 3.85
N ARG A 200 -4.98 10.41 2.73
CA ARG A 200 -3.74 9.83 2.21
C ARG A 200 -2.66 10.85 1.83
N SER A 201 -2.99 11.87 1.04
CA SER A 201 -1.99 12.75 0.40
C SER A 201 -0.90 13.27 1.35
N LEU A 202 -1.29 13.94 2.44
CA LEU A 202 -0.36 14.54 3.39
C LEU A 202 0.19 13.51 4.38
N VAL A 203 -0.66 12.58 4.83
CA VAL A 203 -0.25 11.56 5.82
C VAL A 203 0.77 10.60 5.21
N PHE A 204 0.58 10.20 3.95
CA PHE A 204 1.51 9.32 3.25
C PHE A 204 2.86 10.02 3.02
N GLN A 205 2.86 11.28 2.57
CA GLN A 205 4.10 12.06 2.43
C GLN A 205 4.90 12.11 3.75
N GLU A 206 4.23 12.32 4.87
CA GLU A 206 4.86 12.35 6.19
C GLU A 206 5.36 10.96 6.62
N ILE A 207 4.59 9.89 6.36
CA ILE A 207 5.02 8.49 6.59
C ILE A 207 6.27 8.15 5.76
N MET A 208 6.38 8.70 4.55
CA MET A 208 7.47 8.45 3.62
C MET A 208 8.77 9.16 4.00
N LEU A 209 8.76 10.04 5.01
CA LEU A 209 10.01 10.54 5.60
C LEU A 209 10.86 9.36 6.09
N GLN A 210 12.14 9.37 5.74
CA GLN A 210 13.04 8.23 5.91
C GLN A 210 12.98 7.59 7.31
N HIS A 211 13.00 8.40 8.36
CA HIS A 211 12.98 7.92 9.75
C HIS A 211 11.64 7.28 10.14
N HIS A 212 10.49 7.81 9.67
CA HIS A 212 9.18 7.20 9.89
C HIS A 212 9.06 5.90 9.11
N ARG A 213 9.40 5.92 7.82
CA ARG A 213 9.33 4.78 6.92
C ARG A 213 10.18 3.61 7.43
N GLN A 214 11.47 3.85 7.70
CA GLN A 214 12.38 2.83 8.22
C GLN A 214 11.86 2.22 9.52
N LYS A 215 11.40 3.06 10.46
CA LYS A 215 10.86 2.59 11.73
C LYS A 215 9.60 1.72 11.53
N LEU A 216 8.67 2.14 10.68
CA LEU A 216 7.45 1.40 10.39
C LEU A 216 7.74 0.05 9.70
N VAL A 217 8.61 0.03 8.70
CA VAL A 217 8.96 -1.19 7.96
C VAL A 217 9.75 -2.15 8.84
N HIS A 218 10.80 -1.66 9.52
CA HIS A 218 11.59 -2.47 10.44
C HIS A 218 10.74 -3.04 11.58
N GLY A 219 9.90 -2.21 12.22
CA GLY A 219 8.99 -2.65 13.26
C GLY A 219 7.98 -3.69 12.77
N THR A 220 7.53 -3.57 11.52
CA THR A 220 6.67 -4.57 10.87
C THR A 220 7.41 -5.89 10.64
N ILE A 221 8.64 -5.86 10.12
CA ILE A 221 9.48 -7.06 9.92
C ILE A 221 9.70 -7.80 11.23
N VAL A 222 10.15 -7.09 12.26
CA VAL A 222 10.41 -7.67 13.60
C VAL A 222 9.14 -8.29 14.17
N SER A 223 8.00 -7.60 14.04
CA SER A 223 6.72 -8.08 14.57
C SER A 223 6.20 -9.31 13.83
N LEU A 224 6.32 -9.37 12.49
CA LEU A 224 5.93 -10.55 11.71
C LEU A 224 6.83 -11.76 12.00
N ARG A 225 8.14 -11.55 12.20
CA ARG A 225 9.08 -12.61 12.63
C ARG A 225 8.71 -13.15 14.01
N ARG A 226 8.43 -12.27 14.97
CA ARG A 226 7.96 -12.66 16.30
C ARG A 226 6.62 -13.39 16.26
N ALA A 227 5.70 -12.94 15.41
CA ALA A 227 4.42 -13.58 15.20
C ALA A 227 4.58 -15.04 14.73
N TYR A 228 5.51 -15.27 13.81
CA TYR A 228 5.88 -16.62 13.37
C TYR A 228 6.44 -17.47 14.54
N GLU A 229 7.36 -16.91 15.32
CA GLU A 229 7.96 -17.59 16.48
C GLU A 229 6.94 -17.96 17.56
N ASP A 230 5.93 -17.11 17.80
CA ASP A 230 4.84 -17.40 18.75
C ASP A 230 3.89 -18.51 18.24
N VAL A 231 3.67 -18.57 16.93
CA VAL A 231 2.77 -19.53 16.29
C VAL A 231 3.40 -20.93 16.23
N ILE A 232 4.68 -21.06 15.88
CA ILE A 232 5.33 -22.35 15.63
C ILE A 232 5.20 -23.37 16.78
N PRO A 233 5.45 -23.02 18.06
CA PRO A 233 5.28 -23.95 19.17
C PRO A 233 3.85 -24.48 19.28
N GLN A 234 2.85 -23.64 19.00
CA GLN A 234 1.45 -24.03 19.03
C GLN A 234 1.10 -24.94 17.85
N LEU A 235 1.65 -24.67 16.66
CA LEU A 235 1.52 -25.55 15.51
C LEU A 235 2.09 -26.94 15.78
N ASN A 236 3.28 -27.00 16.38
CA ASN A 236 3.92 -28.26 16.71
C ASN A 236 3.08 -29.06 17.72
N ARG A 237 2.51 -28.41 18.75
CA ARG A 237 1.57 -29.05 19.69
C ARG A 237 0.31 -29.57 18.98
N HIS A 238 -0.27 -28.78 18.09
CA HIS A 238 -1.46 -29.20 17.35
C HIS A 238 -1.19 -30.41 16.44
N ARG A 239 -0.06 -30.42 15.73
CA ARG A 239 0.38 -31.55 14.89
C ARG A 239 0.55 -32.84 15.69
N LEU A 240 1.14 -32.77 16.88
CA LEU A 240 1.29 -33.93 17.77
C LEU A 240 -0.06 -34.49 18.23
N THR A 241 -1.03 -33.63 18.53
CA THR A 241 -2.38 -34.05 18.96
C THR A 241 -3.21 -34.63 17.81
N VAL A 242 -3.07 -34.08 16.60
CA VAL A 242 -3.91 -34.44 15.43
C VAL A 242 -3.37 -35.63 14.63
N SER A 243 -2.13 -36.09 14.89
CA SER A 243 -1.52 -37.22 14.18
C SER A 243 -2.31 -38.55 14.27
N GLY A 244 -3.38 -38.63 15.07
CA GLY A 244 -4.30 -39.77 15.14
C GLY A 244 -5.67 -39.59 14.45
N THR A 245 -6.05 -38.38 14.05
CA THR A 245 -7.37 -38.09 13.45
C THR A 245 -7.18 -37.59 12.01
N LYS A 246 -7.83 -38.26 11.04
CA LYS A 246 -7.75 -37.93 9.61
C LYS A 246 -8.04 -36.44 9.40
N TYR A 247 -7.01 -35.64 9.08
CA TYR A 247 -6.87 -34.37 8.33
C TYR A 247 -8.09 -33.46 7.99
N SER A 248 -9.27 -33.64 8.56
CA SER A 248 -10.51 -33.05 8.03
C SER A 248 -10.79 -31.62 8.49
N ASP A 249 -9.95 -31.01 9.32
CA ASP A 249 -10.23 -29.68 9.89
C ASP A 249 -9.11 -28.64 9.68
N ALA A 250 -8.67 -28.49 8.43
CA ALA A 250 -7.77 -27.40 8.04
C ALA A 250 -8.32 -26.00 8.39
N LYS A 251 -9.65 -25.83 8.34
CA LYS A 251 -10.30 -24.55 8.71
C LYS A 251 -10.21 -24.26 10.21
N GLY A 252 -10.42 -25.25 11.06
CA GLY A 252 -10.24 -25.12 12.51
C GLY A 252 -8.80 -24.79 12.88
N TYR A 253 -7.83 -25.41 12.19
CA TYR A 253 -6.41 -25.10 12.31
C TYR A 253 -6.11 -23.63 11.98
N ASP A 254 -6.49 -23.15 10.79
CA ASP A 254 -6.21 -21.77 10.38
C ASP A 254 -6.88 -20.76 11.32
N LYS A 255 -8.11 -21.05 11.79
CA LYS A 255 -8.81 -20.21 12.77
C LYS A 255 -8.06 -20.11 14.09
N ALA A 256 -7.44 -21.19 14.58
CA ALA A 256 -6.62 -21.16 15.79
C ALA A 256 -5.37 -20.29 15.60
N VAL A 257 -4.71 -20.40 14.43
CA VAL A 257 -3.56 -19.56 14.06
C VAL A 257 -3.95 -18.08 14.00
N VAL A 258 -5.08 -17.75 13.36
CA VAL A 258 -5.60 -16.37 13.33
C VAL A 258 -5.80 -15.80 14.74
N GLY A 259 -6.30 -16.61 15.68
CA GLY A 259 -6.47 -16.19 17.07
C GLY A 259 -5.16 -15.80 17.76
N LEU A 260 -4.07 -16.53 17.49
CA LEU A 260 -2.74 -16.23 18.01
C LEU A 260 -2.12 -14.97 17.39
N LEU A 261 -2.51 -14.66 16.15
CA LEU A 261 -1.95 -13.55 15.39
C LEU A 261 -2.70 -12.22 15.58
N GLN A 262 -3.79 -12.22 16.35
CA GLN A 262 -4.57 -11.02 16.63
C GLN A 262 -3.72 -9.84 17.16
N PRO A 263 -2.72 -10.02 18.06
CA PRO A 263 -1.86 -8.92 18.52
C PRO A 263 -1.00 -8.28 17.41
N TYR A 264 -0.80 -8.99 16.29
CA TYR A 264 0.04 -8.58 15.17
C TYR A 264 -0.75 -7.96 14.00
N GLU A 265 -2.09 -8.00 14.06
CA GLU A 265 -2.98 -7.38 13.07
C GLU A 265 -2.62 -5.91 12.74
N PRO A 266 -2.27 -5.03 13.70
CA PRO A 266 -1.95 -3.63 13.41
C PRO A 266 -0.86 -3.44 12.35
N TYR A 267 0.15 -4.30 12.33
CA TYR A 267 1.28 -4.25 11.39
C TYR A 267 0.85 -4.65 9.96
N VAL A 268 -0.06 -5.62 9.83
CA VAL A 268 -0.61 -5.99 8.51
C VAL A 268 -1.57 -4.92 7.99
N ARG A 269 -2.32 -4.28 8.89
CA ARG A 269 -3.27 -3.21 8.53
C ARG A 269 -2.59 -1.96 8.00
N ILE A 270 -1.40 -1.62 8.48
CA ILE A 270 -0.64 -0.49 7.90
C ILE A 270 -0.15 -0.83 6.50
N LEU A 271 0.32 -2.07 6.25
CA LEU A 271 0.67 -2.51 4.90
C LEU A 271 -0.56 -2.48 3.96
N ASP A 272 -1.72 -2.99 4.40
CA ASP A 272 -2.97 -2.91 3.64
C ASP A 272 -3.36 -1.46 3.32
N ALA A 273 -3.18 -0.55 4.28
CA ALA A 273 -3.47 0.87 4.07
C ALA A 273 -2.49 1.54 3.10
N VAL A 274 -1.23 1.10 3.04
CA VAL A 274 -0.27 1.54 2.02
C VAL A 274 -0.69 1.01 0.64
N VAL A 275 -0.99 -0.28 0.50
CA VAL A 275 -1.23 -0.91 -0.82
C VAL A 275 -2.65 -0.69 -1.33
N ASN A 276 -3.64 -1.04 -0.52
CA ASN A 276 -5.06 -1.03 -0.90
C ASN A 276 -5.82 0.18 -0.34
N GLY A 277 -5.08 1.16 0.20
CA GLY A 277 -5.62 2.42 0.70
C GLY A 277 -6.38 3.18 -0.38
N ILE A 278 -7.31 4.02 0.06
CA ILE A 278 -7.98 4.94 -0.86
C ILE A 278 -6.93 5.91 -1.40
N ASP A 279 -6.90 6.11 -2.72
CA ASP A 279 -5.86 6.86 -3.44
C ASP A 279 -4.47 6.20 -3.43
N GLY A 280 -4.36 4.93 -3.05
CA GLY A 280 -3.14 4.14 -3.21
C GLY A 280 -2.74 4.01 -4.68
N ARG A 281 -1.44 4.10 -4.95
CA ARG A 281 -0.83 3.91 -6.26
C ARG A 281 0.00 2.62 -6.26
N GLY A 282 0.19 2.02 -7.44
CA GLY A 282 1.00 0.81 -7.59
C GLY A 282 2.40 0.91 -6.95
N PRO A 283 3.17 1.99 -7.22
CA PRO A 283 4.53 2.15 -6.68
C PRO A 283 4.60 2.48 -5.18
N ASP A 284 3.46 2.72 -4.50
CA ASP A 284 3.47 3.16 -3.10
C ASP A 284 4.05 2.09 -2.19
N LEU A 285 3.83 0.80 -2.49
CA LEU A 285 4.41 -0.30 -1.72
C LEU A 285 5.94 -0.32 -1.87
N GLU A 286 6.42 -0.32 -3.11
CA GLU A 286 7.84 -0.35 -3.46
C GLU A 286 8.59 0.80 -2.80
N SER A 287 8.08 2.03 -2.97
CA SER A 287 8.65 3.22 -2.33
C SER A 287 8.67 3.08 -0.80
N PHE A 288 7.61 2.52 -0.21
CA PHE A 288 7.48 2.36 1.24
C PHE A 288 8.46 1.33 1.79
N VAL A 289 8.70 0.22 1.07
CA VAL A 289 9.55 -0.88 1.55
C VAL A 289 11.00 -0.79 1.08
N ILE A 290 11.37 0.33 0.44
CA ILE A 290 12.72 0.48 -0.14
C ILE A 290 13.84 0.16 0.85
N SER A 291 14.82 -0.62 0.39
CA SER A 291 15.94 -1.17 1.16
C SER A 291 15.58 -2.23 2.22
N HIS A 292 14.35 -2.75 2.21
CA HIS A 292 13.83 -3.74 3.16
C HIS A 292 12.92 -4.78 2.47
N GLU A 293 12.89 -4.80 1.14
CA GLU A 293 12.02 -5.59 0.29
C GLU A 293 12.18 -7.08 0.61
N VAL A 294 13.42 -7.56 0.59
CA VAL A 294 13.79 -8.94 0.82
C VAL A 294 13.42 -9.39 2.24
N ASP A 295 13.75 -8.59 3.25
CA ASP A 295 13.52 -8.91 4.65
C ASP A 295 12.03 -8.98 4.99
N LEU A 296 11.25 -8.03 4.48
CA LEU A 296 9.80 -8.01 4.68
C LEU A 296 9.12 -9.12 3.89
N TYR A 297 9.53 -9.38 2.64
CA TYR A 297 9.01 -10.51 1.85
C TYR A 297 9.22 -11.83 2.58
N ARG A 298 10.46 -12.10 3.03
CA ARG A 298 10.80 -13.33 3.77
C ARG A 298 10.00 -13.46 5.06
N ALA A 299 9.81 -12.36 5.80
CA ALA A 299 8.99 -12.36 7.02
C ALA A 299 7.52 -12.70 6.73
N ILE A 300 6.93 -12.10 5.69
CA ILE A 300 5.55 -12.37 5.27
C ILE A 300 5.39 -13.83 4.82
N VAL A 301 6.24 -14.31 3.90
CA VAL A 301 6.18 -15.68 3.37
C VAL A 301 6.32 -16.72 4.47
N LYS A 302 7.28 -16.53 5.38
CA LYS A 302 7.50 -17.46 6.50
C LYS A 302 6.27 -17.58 7.39
N LEU A 303 5.60 -16.45 7.65
CA LEU A 303 4.37 -16.41 8.43
C LEU A 303 3.17 -17.01 7.67
N LEU A 304 3.03 -16.72 6.38
CA LEU A 304 1.96 -17.30 5.54
C LEU A 304 2.11 -18.82 5.39
N GLY A 305 3.33 -19.34 5.43
CA GLY A 305 3.60 -20.78 5.45
C GLY A 305 3.09 -21.51 6.70
N CYS A 306 2.64 -20.79 7.73
CA CYS A 306 1.98 -21.38 8.90
C CYS A 306 0.54 -21.83 8.64
N PHE A 307 -0.08 -21.36 7.55
CA PHE A 307 -1.48 -21.61 7.21
C PHE A 307 -1.65 -22.72 6.18
N HIS A 308 -2.80 -23.38 6.22
CA HIS A 308 -3.24 -24.22 5.09
C HIS A 308 -3.74 -23.36 3.94
N ASP A 309 -4.60 -22.38 4.23
CA ASP A 309 -4.99 -21.32 3.30
C ASP A 309 -4.36 -19.98 3.72
N ALA A 310 -3.35 -19.55 2.98
CA ALA A 310 -2.62 -18.30 3.19
C ALA A 310 -3.53 -17.05 3.18
N PHE A 311 -4.74 -17.14 2.62
CA PHE A 311 -5.70 -16.03 2.57
C PHE A 311 -6.61 -15.95 3.81
N THR A 312 -6.53 -16.92 4.74
CA THR A 312 -7.44 -17.00 5.91
C THR A 312 -7.28 -15.83 6.89
N TRP A 313 -6.06 -15.35 7.13
CA TRP A 313 -5.82 -14.30 8.12
C TRP A 313 -6.08 -12.90 7.55
N PHE A 314 -5.32 -12.53 6.52
CA PHE A 314 -5.43 -11.24 5.83
C PHE A 314 -5.36 -11.44 4.33
N ARG A 315 -6.48 -11.24 3.65
CA ARG A 315 -6.60 -11.45 2.19
C ARG A 315 -5.56 -10.65 1.38
N CYS A 316 -5.18 -9.46 1.84
CA CYS A 316 -4.21 -8.62 1.16
C CYS A 316 -2.76 -9.09 1.33
N LEU A 317 -2.44 -9.87 2.36
CA LEU A 317 -1.05 -10.18 2.72
C LEU A 317 -0.36 -11.09 1.68
N PRO A 318 -1.03 -12.14 1.14
CA PRO A 318 -0.50 -12.86 -0.02
C PRO A 318 -0.33 -11.98 -1.26
N ASP A 319 -1.28 -11.08 -1.55
CA ASP A 319 -1.17 -10.17 -2.70
C ASP A 319 0.03 -9.20 -2.53
N ILE A 320 0.30 -8.74 -1.30
CA ILE A 320 1.50 -7.95 -0.95
C ILE A 320 2.77 -8.77 -1.18
N ALA A 321 2.82 -10.01 -0.68
CA ALA A 321 3.98 -10.89 -0.87
C ALA A 321 4.29 -11.13 -2.35
N ILE A 322 3.25 -11.28 -3.18
CA ILE A 322 3.39 -11.45 -4.63
C ILE A 322 3.93 -10.16 -5.24
N SER A 323 3.31 -9.01 -4.92
CA SER A 323 3.78 -7.70 -5.39
C SER A 323 5.24 -7.44 -5.05
N MET A 324 5.68 -7.85 -3.85
CA MET A 324 7.07 -7.73 -3.45
C MET A 324 7.97 -8.68 -4.21
N TYR A 325 7.55 -9.95 -4.38
CA TYR A 325 8.32 -10.95 -5.12
C TYR A 325 8.63 -10.51 -6.56
N VAL A 326 7.69 -9.84 -7.22
CA VAL A 326 7.86 -9.25 -8.57
C VAL A 326 9.09 -8.33 -8.63
N ASN A 327 9.25 -7.54 -7.57
CA ASN A 327 10.19 -6.44 -7.49
C ASN A 327 11.50 -6.84 -6.79
N LEU A 328 11.63 -8.09 -6.33
CA LEU A 328 12.91 -8.58 -5.83
C LEU A 328 13.91 -8.73 -6.98
N ASP A 329 15.18 -8.50 -6.67
CA ASP A 329 16.28 -8.82 -7.56
C ASP A 329 16.36 -10.33 -7.81
N ALA A 330 16.86 -10.71 -8.98
CA ALA A 330 16.91 -12.11 -9.41
C ALA A 330 17.69 -13.00 -8.43
N GLU A 331 18.72 -12.45 -7.78
CA GLU A 331 19.54 -13.14 -6.77
C GLU A 331 18.81 -13.39 -5.45
N ASP A 332 17.83 -12.56 -5.11
CA ASP A 332 17.02 -12.70 -3.89
C ASP A 332 15.74 -13.50 -4.10
N ARG A 333 15.37 -13.78 -5.36
CA ARG A 333 14.21 -14.63 -5.71
C ARG A 333 14.51 -16.10 -5.43
N LEU A 334 14.13 -16.53 -4.24
CA LEU A 334 14.04 -17.95 -3.89
C LEU A 334 12.82 -18.59 -4.56
N ASP A 335 12.79 -19.94 -4.59
CA ASP A 335 11.61 -20.69 -5.02
C ASP A 335 10.35 -20.23 -4.26
N PRO A 336 9.33 -19.66 -4.94
CA PRO A 336 8.20 -19.07 -4.25
C PRO A 336 7.26 -20.17 -3.73
N PRO A 337 6.62 -19.96 -2.57
CA PRO A 337 5.67 -20.90 -2.00
C PRO A 337 4.49 -21.22 -2.94
N GLU A 338 3.84 -22.37 -2.72
CA GLU A 338 2.74 -22.83 -3.58
C GLU A 338 1.55 -21.86 -3.65
N PHE A 339 1.28 -21.08 -2.59
CA PHE A 339 0.22 -20.08 -2.64
C PHE A 339 0.53 -18.95 -3.63
N ILE A 340 1.81 -18.56 -3.78
CA ILE A 340 2.24 -17.61 -4.83
C ILE A 340 2.06 -18.26 -6.19
N ARG A 341 2.56 -19.49 -6.40
CA ARG A 341 2.43 -20.21 -7.67
C ARG A 341 0.97 -20.35 -8.10
N THR A 342 0.10 -20.76 -7.19
CA THR A 342 -1.34 -20.87 -7.42
C THR A 342 -1.94 -19.53 -7.82
N ARG A 343 -1.57 -18.46 -7.11
CA ARG A 343 -2.08 -17.12 -7.38
C ARG A 343 -1.55 -16.55 -8.70
N VAL A 344 -0.31 -16.85 -9.09
CA VAL A 344 0.25 -16.51 -10.40
C VAL A 344 -0.49 -17.22 -11.53
N ARG A 345 -0.81 -18.51 -11.39
CA ARG A 345 -1.66 -19.23 -12.36
C ARG A 345 -3.03 -18.56 -12.50
N GLN A 346 -3.66 -18.18 -11.38
CA GLN A 346 -4.92 -17.42 -11.41
C GLN A 346 -4.78 -16.06 -12.09
N PHE A 347 -3.65 -15.37 -11.89
CA PHE A 347 -3.40 -14.09 -12.58
C PHE A 347 -3.13 -14.29 -14.06
N ALA A 348 -2.46 -15.37 -14.48
CA ALA A 348 -2.26 -15.68 -15.89
C ALA A 348 -3.60 -15.72 -16.65
N ASP A 349 -4.61 -16.39 -16.07
CA ASP A 349 -5.97 -16.39 -16.62
C ASP A 349 -6.56 -14.97 -16.76
N VAL A 350 -6.21 -14.05 -15.85
CA VAL A 350 -6.63 -12.63 -15.89
C VAL A 350 -5.93 -11.85 -17.01
N TYR A 351 -4.67 -12.17 -17.34
CA TYR A 351 -3.96 -11.54 -18.46
C TYR A 351 -4.49 -12.03 -19.82
N ASP A 352 -4.88 -13.30 -19.90
CA ASP A 352 -5.44 -13.89 -21.12
C ASP A 352 -6.85 -13.39 -21.43
N ASP A 353 -7.65 -13.05 -20.40
CA ASP A 353 -9.01 -12.54 -20.56
C ASP A 353 -9.11 -11.01 -20.37
N PRO A 354 -9.33 -10.21 -21.44
CA PRO A 354 -9.40 -8.75 -21.37
C PRO A 354 -10.49 -8.24 -20.41
N TYR A 355 -11.57 -9.00 -20.21
CA TYR A 355 -12.65 -8.60 -19.33
C TYR A 355 -12.29 -8.81 -17.86
N LEU A 356 -11.50 -9.83 -17.53
CA LEU A 356 -11.00 -10.03 -16.18
C LEU A 356 -9.97 -8.96 -15.82
N ALA A 357 -9.07 -8.62 -16.75
CA ALA A 357 -8.14 -7.51 -16.60
C ALA A 357 -8.89 -6.20 -16.30
N LEU A 358 -9.91 -5.87 -17.10
CA LEU A 358 -10.77 -4.71 -16.88
C LEU A 358 -11.45 -4.75 -15.50
N LEU A 359 -12.08 -5.87 -15.13
CA LEU A 359 -12.77 -6.01 -13.84
C LEU A 359 -11.83 -5.77 -12.65
N SER A 360 -10.57 -6.21 -12.75
CA SER A 360 -9.59 -6.01 -11.68
C SER A 360 -9.29 -4.53 -11.41
N LEU A 361 -9.40 -3.67 -12.43
CA LEU A 361 -9.08 -2.24 -12.37
C LEU A 361 -10.28 -1.34 -12.04
N LEU A 362 -11.50 -1.75 -12.40
CA LEU A 362 -12.71 -0.95 -12.15
C LEU A 362 -12.91 -0.55 -10.66
N PRO A 363 -12.63 -1.40 -9.66
CA PRO A 363 -12.67 -0.99 -8.26
C PRO A 363 -11.69 0.15 -7.96
N ALA A 364 -10.50 0.15 -8.54
CA ALA A 364 -9.52 1.22 -8.34
C ALA A 364 -10.05 2.54 -8.91
N LEU A 365 -10.64 2.52 -10.12
CA LEU A 365 -11.32 3.68 -10.72
C LEU A 365 -12.39 4.25 -9.77
N SER A 366 -13.26 3.40 -9.22
CA SER A 366 -14.33 3.85 -8.30
C SER A 366 -13.83 4.40 -6.95
N LYS A 367 -12.61 4.03 -6.55
CA LYS A 367 -12.00 4.42 -5.26
C LYS A 367 -11.15 5.70 -5.39
N ARG A 368 -10.80 6.15 -6.59
CA ARG A 368 -9.99 7.38 -6.77
C ARG A 368 -10.77 8.60 -6.29
N ARG A 369 -10.18 9.37 -5.37
CA ARG A 369 -10.73 10.62 -4.82
C ARG A 369 -10.04 11.88 -5.34
N HIS A 370 -9.14 11.77 -6.30
CA HIS A 370 -8.58 12.92 -6.99
C HIS A 370 -9.42 13.32 -8.21
N CYS A 371 -9.13 14.51 -8.75
CA CYS A 371 -9.75 15.05 -9.94
C CYS A 371 -9.22 14.31 -11.17
N TYR A 372 -10.13 13.89 -12.06
CA TYR A 372 -9.78 13.26 -13.34
C TYR A 372 -9.41 14.28 -14.43
N GLY A 373 -9.47 15.58 -14.13
CA GLY A 373 -9.00 16.60 -15.07
C GLY A 373 -7.54 16.36 -15.45
N PRO A 374 -7.19 16.39 -16.74
CA PRO A 374 -5.82 16.17 -17.19
C PRO A 374 -4.90 17.18 -16.49
N ARG A 375 -3.78 16.70 -15.93
CA ARG A 375 -2.78 17.49 -15.17
C ARG A 375 -3.30 18.16 -13.90
N CYS A 376 -4.54 17.92 -13.47
CA CYS A 376 -5.07 18.54 -12.27
C CYS A 376 -4.54 17.87 -11.00
N GLY A 377 -4.72 16.55 -10.88
CA GLY A 377 -4.25 15.77 -9.73
C GLY A 377 -4.85 16.15 -8.37
N LYS A 378 -5.64 17.23 -8.29
CA LYS A 378 -6.15 17.77 -7.03
C LYS A 378 -6.93 16.72 -6.27
N HIS A 379 -6.65 16.59 -4.99
CA HIS A 379 -7.40 15.72 -4.11
C HIS A 379 -8.64 16.42 -3.54
N VAL A 380 -9.66 15.63 -3.22
CA VAL A 380 -10.96 16.11 -2.68
C VAL A 380 -10.84 17.01 -1.43
N HIS A 381 -9.73 16.95 -0.72
CA HIS A 381 -9.48 17.76 0.47
C HIS A 381 -8.71 19.06 0.21
N GLU A 382 -8.15 19.25 -0.99
CA GLU A 382 -7.39 20.46 -1.35
C GLU A 382 -8.32 21.58 -1.84
N THR A 383 -9.58 21.28 -2.16
CA THR A 383 -10.53 22.31 -2.55
C THR A 383 -11.02 23.08 -1.33
N GLY A 384 -10.59 24.34 -1.21
CA GLY A 384 -11.07 25.26 -0.16
C GLY A 384 -12.59 25.51 -0.16
N THR A 385 -13.32 25.05 -1.20
CA THR A 385 -14.77 25.22 -1.33
C THR A 385 -15.59 24.33 -0.39
N LYS A 386 -14.97 23.34 0.30
CA LYS A 386 -15.64 22.29 1.11
C LYS A 386 -16.70 21.48 0.34
N LYS A 387 -16.87 21.72 -0.96
CA LYS A 387 -17.84 21.03 -1.81
C LYS A 387 -17.21 19.72 -2.30
N PRO A 388 -17.95 18.61 -2.29
CA PRO A 388 -17.47 17.38 -2.91
C PRO A 388 -17.26 17.63 -4.42
N PHE A 389 -16.33 16.88 -5.01
CA PHE A 389 -16.11 16.91 -6.45
C PHE A 389 -17.39 16.53 -7.19
N SER A 390 -17.63 17.18 -8.33
CA SER A 390 -18.75 16.84 -9.19
C SER A 390 -18.44 15.59 -9.99
N TRP A 391 -19.32 14.61 -9.94
CA TRP A 391 -19.21 13.40 -10.73
C TRP A 391 -19.69 13.64 -12.16
N CYS A 392 -19.14 12.89 -13.12
CA CYS A 392 -19.74 12.81 -14.44
C CYS A 392 -21.19 12.30 -14.29
N ALA A 393 -22.16 13.09 -14.76
CA ALA A 393 -23.58 12.81 -14.56
C ALA A 393 -24.05 11.51 -15.26
N GLN A 394 -23.32 11.10 -16.30
CA GLN A 394 -23.64 9.96 -17.15
C GLN A 394 -23.04 8.67 -16.57
N CYS A 395 -21.70 8.49 -16.59
CA CYS A 395 -21.07 7.26 -16.11
C CYS A 395 -20.97 7.14 -14.58
N LYS A 396 -20.88 8.27 -13.86
CA LYS A 396 -20.68 8.31 -12.38
C LYS A 396 -19.47 7.54 -11.87
N MET A 397 -18.46 7.35 -12.71
CA MET A 397 -17.19 6.67 -12.36
C MET A 397 -16.03 7.61 -12.11
N VAL A 398 -16.09 8.83 -12.67
CA VAL A 398 -15.06 9.85 -12.53
C VAL A 398 -15.64 11.12 -11.92
N GLN A 399 -14.76 11.91 -11.32
CA GLN A 399 -15.12 13.14 -10.61
C GLN A 399 -14.11 14.26 -10.88
N TYR A 400 -14.61 15.49 -10.77
CA TYR A 400 -13.88 16.70 -11.13
C TYR A 400 -14.00 17.76 -10.04
N CYS A 401 -12.90 18.46 -9.79
CA CYS A 401 -12.90 19.59 -8.85
C CYS A 401 -13.61 20.83 -9.41
N SER A 402 -13.76 20.93 -10.74
CA SER A 402 -14.41 22.07 -11.40
C SER A 402 -14.98 21.68 -12.79
N LYS A 403 -15.80 22.56 -13.36
CA LYS A 403 -16.38 22.36 -14.71
C LYS A 403 -15.33 22.47 -15.81
N GLU A 404 -14.29 23.26 -15.58
CA GLU A 404 -13.16 23.44 -16.49
C GLU A 404 -12.40 22.11 -16.62
N CYS A 405 -12.02 21.49 -15.49
CA CYS A 405 -11.38 20.17 -15.50
C CYS A 405 -12.23 19.11 -16.20
N GLN A 406 -13.55 19.13 -16.03
CA GLN A 406 -14.46 18.23 -16.75
C GLN A 406 -14.43 18.50 -18.27
N ARG A 407 -14.47 19.78 -18.68
CA ARG A 407 -14.43 20.17 -20.11
C ARG A 407 -13.10 19.81 -20.77
N ASP A 408 -12.00 19.95 -20.04
CA ASP A 408 -10.66 19.64 -20.53
C ASP A 408 -10.50 18.13 -20.72
N ASP A 409 -10.92 17.33 -19.73
CA ASP A 409 -10.94 15.87 -19.82
C ASP A 409 -11.88 15.36 -20.94
N TRP A 410 -13.01 16.04 -21.13
CA TRP A 410 -13.95 15.72 -22.22
C TRP A 410 -13.33 15.86 -23.62
N LYS A 411 -12.32 16.71 -23.78
CA LYS A 411 -11.66 17.00 -25.07
C LYS A 411 -10.20 16.52 -25.12
N TYR A 412 -9.75 15.78 -24.10
CA TYR A 412 -8.36 15.36 -24.02
C TYR A 412 -8.01 14.44 -25.20
N SER A 413 -6.93 14.75 -25.91
CA SER A 413 -6.65 14.17 -27.22
C SER A 413 -6.24 12.69 -27.16
N GLN A 414 -5.58 12.27 -26.08
CA GLN A 414 -5.12 10.89 -25.92
C GLN A 414 -6.26 9.96 -25.49
N TYR A 415 -6.96 10.31 -24.41
CA TYR A 415 -8.15 9.60 -23.94
C TYR A 415 -9.25 10.60 -23.59
N SER A 416 -10.12 10.92 -24.55
CA SER A 416 -11.24 11.80 -24.26
C SER A 416 -12.22 11.10 -23.31
N HIS A 417 -12.60 11.76 -22.21
CA HIS A 417 -13.59 11.17 -21.31
C HIS A 417 -14.93 10.95 -22.00
N ARG A 418 -15.26 11.70 -23.06
CA ARG A 418 -16.46 11.46 -23.86
C ARG A 418 -16.55 10.01 -24.30
N GLU A 419 -15.49 9.51 -24.92
CA GLU A 419 -15.43 8.14 -25.40
C GLU A 419 -15.43 7.14 -24.25
N MET A 420 -14.59 7.34 -23.23
CA MET A 420 -14.53 6.44 -22.07
C MET A 420 -15.87 6.39 -21.32
N CYS A 421 -16.58 7.50 -21.26
CA CYS A 421 -17.91 7.61 -20.66
C CYS A 421 -18.93 6.76 -21.42
N GLU A 422 -18.92 6.80 -22.76
CA GLU A 422 -19.79 5.97 -23.60
C GLU A 422 -19.50 4.48 -23.38
N LEU A 423 -18.22 4.08 -23.35
CA LEU A 423 -17.81 2.70 -23.06
C LEU A 423 -18.24 2.23 -21.67
N LEU A 424 -18.01 3.04 -20.63
CA LEU A 424 -18.43 2.74 -19.26
C LEU A 424 -19.96 2.63 -19.16
N CYS A 425 -20.71 3.50 -19.83
CA CYS A 425 -22.17 3.44 -19.83
C CYS A 425 -22.69 2.19 -20.53
N SER A 426 -22.07 1.81 -21.65
CA SER A 426 -22.36 0.56 -22.34
C SER A 426 -22.12 -0.63 -21.41
N LEU A 427 -20.93 -0.72 -20.79
CA LEU A 427 -20.55 -1.78 -19.87
C LEU A 427 -21.52 -1.90 -18.67
N PHE A 428 -21.80 -0.80 -17.98
CA PHE A 428 -22.68 -0.79 -16.80
C PHE A 428 -24.17 -0.91 -17.12
N SER A 429 -24.55 -1.00 -18.40
CA SER A 429 -25.92 -1.33 -18.78
C SER A 429 -26.26 -2.81 -18.55
N PHE A 430 -25.25 -3.68 -18.52
CA PHE A 430 -25.41 -5.13 -18.35
C PHE A 430 -24.50 -5.74 -17.26
N ALA A 431 -23.42 -5.06 -16.84
CA ALA A 431 -22.50 -5.53 -15.81
C ALA A 431 -22.50 -4.67 -14.54
N ASN A 432 -22.02 -5.20 -13.41
CA ASN A 432 -21.79 -4.42 -12.18
C ASN A 432 -20.54 -4.88 -11.44
N LEU A 433 -20.02 -4.04 -10.54
CA LEU A 433 -18.75 -4.28 -9.83
C LEU A 433 -18.79 -5.39 -8.77
N GLN A 434 -19.96 -5.95 -8.48
CA GLN A 434 -20.14 -7.03 -7.49
C GLN A 434 -20.21 -8.41 -8.15
N MET A 435 -20.21 -8.48 -9.49
CA MET A 435 -20.15 -9.75 -10.22
C MET A 435 -18.80 -10.42 -9.96
N ASP A 436 -18.80 -11.75 -9.84
CA ASP A 436 -17.56 -12.51 -9.90
C ASP A 436 -16.96 -12.43 -11.32
N GLY A 437 -15.66 -12.73 -11.43
CA GLY A 437 -14.93 -12.56 -12.69
C GLY A 437 -15.50 -13.39 -13.84
N LYS A 438 -15.90 -14.63 -13.57
CA LYS A 438 -16.44 -15.52 -14.60
C LYS A 438 -17.76 -14.96 -15.14
N THR A 439 -18.69 -14.63 -14.25
CA THR A 439 -19.98 -14.02 -14.63
C THR A 439 -19.78 -12.71 -15.39
N PHE A 440 -18.89 -11.84 -14.93
CA PHE A 440 -18.60 -10.56 -15.61
C PHE A 440 -18.11 -10.78 -17.04
N SER A 441 -17.15 -11.70 -17.22
CA SER A 441 -16.57 -12.02 -18.52
C SER A 441 -17.60 -12.66 -19.48
N GLU A 442 -18.43 -13.57 -18.98
CA GLU A 442 -19.55 -14.15 -19.74
C GLU A 442 -20.57 -13.08 -20.16
N MET A 443 -20.89 -12.14 -19.28
CA MET A 443 -21.82 -11.04 -19.58
C MET A 443 -21.27 -10.09 -20.65
N CYS A 444 -19.98 -9.75 -20.60
CA CYS A 444 -19.32 -8.96 -21.64
C CYS A 444 -19.41 -9.62 -23.02
N ARG A 445 -19.13 -10.93 -23.10
CA ARG A 445 -19.26 -11.70 -24.34
C ARG A 445 -20.71 -11.77 -24.83
N ALA A 446 -21.66 -12.05 -23.93
CA ALA A 446 -23.08 -12.17 -24.26
C ALA A 446 -23.68 -10.87 -24.81
N HIS A 447 -23.15 -9.71 -24.40
CA HIS A 447 -23.59 -8.39 -24.87
C HIS A 447 -22.70 -7.82 -25.98
N ASN A 448 -21.81 -8.64 -26.57
CA ASN A 448 -20.87 -8.24 -27.63
C ASN A 448 -20.04 -7.00 -27.26
N PHE A 449 -19.65 -6.85 -25.99
CA PHE A 449 -18.74 -5.79 -25.58
C PHE A 449 -17.35 -6.10 -26.13
N SER A 450 -16.85 -5.33 -27.10
CA SER A 450 -15.65 -5.69 -27.85
C SER A 450 -14.40 -5.76 -26.96
N VAL A 451 -13.45 -6.65 -27.33
CA VAL A 451 -12.14 -6.75 -26.67
C VAL A 451 -11.41 -5.42 -26.71
N ASP A 452 -11.41 -4.73 -27.86
CA ASP A 452 -10.80 -3.41 -28.01
C ASP A 452 -11.38 -2.38 -27.02
N SER A 453 -12.70 -2.43 -26.76
CA SER A 453 -13.33 -1.54 -25.78
C SER A 453 -12.85 -1.83 -24.36
N ALA A 454 -12.66 -3.10 -24.02
CA ALA A 454 -12.15 -3.52 -22.71
C ALA A 454 -10.67 -3.14 -22.53
N ASP A 455 -9.85 -3.34 -23.57
CA ASP A 455 -8.45 -2.93 -23.58
C ASP A 455 -8.30 -1.43 -23.45
N ARG A 456 -9.09 -0.66 -24.21
CA ARG A 456 -9.04 0.80 -24.18
C ARG A 456 -9.43 1.36 -22.81
N LEU A 457 -10.42 0.77 -22.14
CA LEU A 457 -10.74 1.13 -20.75
C LEU A 457 -9.61 0.73 -19.78
N THR A 458 -9.01 -0.43 -19.97
CA THR A 458 -7.89 -0.93 -19.14
C THR A 458 -6.69 0.00 -19.23
N GLU A 459 -6.31 0.39 -20.44
CA GLU A 459 -5.26 1.36 -20.76
C GLU A 459 -5.55 2.73 -20.14
N TRP A 460 -6.77 3.25 -20.33
CA TRP A 460 -7.16 4.54 -19.74
C TRP A 460 -7.17 4.53 -18.20
N ILE A 461 -7.61 3.44 -17.56
CA ILE A 461 -7.62 3.35 -16.09
C ILE A 461 -6.21 3.23 -15.54
N SER A 462 -5.37 2.38 -16.13
CA SER A 462 -3.99 2.15 -15.71
C SER A 462 -3.08 3.35 -15.98
N GLY A 463 -3.34 4.11 -17.04
CA GLY A 463 -2.55 5.27 -17.45
C GLY A 463 -1.31 4.94 -18.27
N SER A 464 -1.10 3.66 -18.61
CA SER A 464 0.01 3.17 -19.43
C SER A 464 -0.51 2.23 -20.51
N TYR A 465 -0.02 2.40 -21.74
CA TYR A 465 -0.15 1.40 -22.80
C TYR A 465 0.99 0.40 -22.66
N GLU A 466 0.89 -0.49 -21.67
CA GLU A 466 1.62 -1.74 -21.77
C GLU A 466 0.67 -2.74 -22.43
N PRO A 467 1.03 -3.33 -23.59
CA PRO A 467 0.31 -4.47 -24.11
C PRO A 467 0.17 -5.49 -22.99
N ARG A 468 -0.92 -6.29 -23.00
CA ARG A 468 -1.22 -7.37 -22.04
C ARG A 468 -0.14 -8.46 -22.02
N THR A 469 1.07 -8.06 -21.70
CA THR A 469 2.24 -8.88 -21.55
C THR A 469 2.23 -9.27 -20.10
N MET A 470 2.06 -10.57 -19.89
CA MET A 470 2.25 -11.15 -18.59
C MET A 470 3.65 -10.75 -18.11
N PRO A 471 3.78 -10.12 -16.93
CA PRO A 471 5.07 -9.75 -16.39
C PRO A 471 6.08 -10.90 -16.47
N ALA A 472 7.32 -10.61 -16.83
CA ALA A 472 8.34 -11.63 -17.08
C ALA A 472 8.47 -12.65 -15.93
N PHE A 473 8.36 -12.19 -14.69
CA PHE A 473 8.44 -13.07 -13.52
C PHE A 473 7.25 -14.04 -13.39
N TYR A 474 6.04 -13.68 -13.84
CA TYR A 474 4.92 -14.64 -13.91
C TYR A 474 5.25 -15.74 -14.91
N GLN A 475 5.86 -15.39 -16.06
CA GLN A 475 6.36 -16.39 -17.01
C GLN A 475 7.45 -17.27 -16.37
N GLU A 476 8.39 -16.70 -15.61
CA GLU A 476 9.42 -17.46 -14.90
C GLU A 476 8.81 -18.51 -13.95
N ILE A 477 7.81 -18.11 -13.16
CA ILE A 477 7.13 -19.01 -12.22
C ILE A 477 6.36 -20.12 -12.94
N LEU A 478 5.65 -19.77 -14.03
CA LEU A 478 4.84 -20.71 -14.81
C LEU A 478 5.70 -21.71 -15.58
N THR A 479 6.88 -21.29 -16.05
CA THR A 479 7.82 -22.13 -16.80
C THR A 479 8.83 -22.86 -15.92
N GLY A 480 8.92 -22.49 -14.63
CA GLY A 480 9.91 -23.05 -13.70
C GLY A 480 11.34 -22.52 -13.94
N SER A 481 11.50 -21.38 -14.62
CA SER A 481 12.79 -20.73 -14.88
C SER A 481 13.19 -19.70 -13.82
N ILE A 482 12.59 -19.78 -12.62
CA ILE A 482 12.89 -18.88 -11.49
C ILE A 482 14.40 -18.88 -11.18
N GLY A 483 14.95 -17.69 -10.99
CA GLY A 483 16.37 -17.52 -10.67
C GLY A 483 17.32 -17.71 -11.85
N GLN A 484 16.82 -18.11 -13.03
CA GLN A 484 17.60 -17.98 -14.25
C GLN A 484 17.62 -16.49 -14.62
N ARG A 485 18.72 -15.79 -14.31
CA ARG A 485 18.95 -14.42 -14.81
C ARG A 485 18.82 -14.50 -16.33
N ARG A 486 17.72 -13.97 -16.88
CA ARG A 486 17.59 -13.83 -18.31
C ARG A 486 18.61 -12.79 -18.71
N LEU A 487 19.70 -13.25 -19.30
CA LEU A 487 20.73 -12.38 -19.83
C LEU A 487 20.06 -11.42 -20.84
N PRO A 488 20.31 -10.10 -20.74
CA PRO A 488 19.65 -9.14 -21.60
C PRO A 488 19.95 -9.49 -23.06
N GLN A 489 18.97 -9.32 -23.95
CA GLN A 489 19.15 -9.54 -25.39
C GLN A 489 19.44 -8.24 -26.15
N SER A 490 19.25 -7.09 -25.49
CA SER A 490 19.56 -5.77 -26.02
C SER A 490 19.92 -4.80 -24.90
N VAL A 491 20.53 -3.67 -25.24
CA VAL A 491 20.86 -2.60 -24.26
C VAL A 491 19.63 -2.09 -23.52
N TRP A 492 18.45 -2.17 -24.15
CA TRP A 492 17.16 -1.76 -23.57
C TRP A 492 16.66 -2.70 -22.48
N GLU A 493 17.19 -3.92 -22.42
CA GLU A 493 16.87 -4.90 -21.38
C GLU A 493 17.85 -4.82 -20.20
N CYS A 494 18.88 -3.99 -20.28
CA CYS A 494 19.91 -3.88 -19.24
C CYS A 494 19.39 -3.14 -18.02
N ARG A 495 19.56 -3.76 -16.85
CA ARG A 495 19.12 -3.21 -15.55
C ARG A 495 20.24 -2.55 -14.78
N ASP A 496 21.47 -2.98 -15.03
CA ASP A 496 22.68 -2.52 -14.37
C ASP A 496 23.84 -2.45 -15.38
N PHE A 497 25.00 -2.05 -14.88
CA PHE A 497 26.21 -1.95 -15.70
C PHE A 497 26.69 -3.34 -16.16
N ASP A 498 26.52 -4.39 -15.36
CA ASP A 498 26.95 -5.75 -15.72
C ASP A 498 26.15 -6.32 -16.89
N ASP A 499 24.84 -6.04 -16.94
CA ASP A 499 23.96 -6.34 -18.06
C ASP A 499 24.44 -5.61 -19.33
N PHE A 500 24.82 -4.34 -19.21
CA PHE A 500 25.39 -3.57 -20.32
C PHE A 500 26.72 -4.17 -20.80
N ILE A 501 27.64 -4.49 -19.88
CA ILE A 501 28.88 -5.18 -20.21
C ILE A 501 28.58 -6.50 -20.92
N TYR A 502 27.65 -7.30 -20.42
CA TYR A 502 27.24 -8.55 -21.07
C TYR A 502 26.78 -8.34 -22.51
N ILE A 503 25.95 -7.32 -22.79
CA ILE A 503 25.53 -6.99 -24.15
C ILE A 503 26.73 -6.60 -25.03
N VAL A 504 27.63 -5.78 -24.51
CA VAL A 504 28.85 -5.38 -25.22
C VAL A 504 29.75 -6.59 -25.49
N GLU A 505 29.92 -7.50 -24.54
CA GLU A 505 30.66 -8.75 -24.71
C GLU A 505 30.05 -9.65 -25.79
N GLN A 506 28.72 -9.80 -25.80
CA GLN A 506 28.01 -10.56 -26.83
C GLN A 506 28.18 -9.93 -28.22
N ALA A 507 28.05 -8.60 -28.32
CA ALA A 507 28.21 -7.88 -29.59
C ALA A 507 29.65 -7.94 -30.11
N ALA A 508 30.64 -7.80 -29.21
CA ALA A 508 32.07 -7.84 -29.54
C ALA A 508 32.61 -9.28 -29.72
N GLY A 509 31.84 -10.30 -29.36
CA GLY A 509 32.27 -11.70 -29.35
C GLY A 509 33.46 -11.98 -28.41
N THR A 510 33.70 -11.10 -27.43
CA THR A 510 34.89 -11.12 -26.56
C THR A 510 34.48 -10.76 -25.12
N LYS A 511 34.90 -11.56 -24.13
CA LYS A 511 34.66 -11.26 -22.71
C LYS A 511 35.54 -10.12 -22.21
N ALA A 512 34.96 -9.20 -21.44
CA ALA A 512 35.68 -8.20 -20.68
C ALA A 512 36.35 -8.86 -19.49
N VAL A 513 37.66 -8.66 -19.39
CA VAL A 513 38.42 -8.97 -18.18
C VAL A 513 38.49 -7.70 -17.31
N PRO A 514 38.61 -7.80 -15.98
CA PRO A 514 38.81 -6.63 -15.13
C PRO A 514 39.94 -5.73 -15.68
N GLY A 515 39.68 -4.43 -15.84
CA GLY A 515 40.63 -3.49 -16.45
C GLY A 515 40.57 -3.41 -17.98
N ALA A 516 39.68 -4.15 -18.64
CA ALA A 516 39.44 -4.00 -20.08
C ALA A 516 38.88 -2.62 -20.42
N TYR A 517 39.10 -2.18 -21.67
CA TYR A 517 38.55 -0.95 -22.19
C TYR A 517 37.45 -1.24 -23.19
N ILE A 518 36.33 -0.51 -23.09
CA ILE A 518 35.35 -0.43 -24.18
C ILE A 518 35.75 0.71 -25.10
N VAL A 519 35.98 0.39 -26.38
CA VAL A 519 36.42 1.33 -27.42
C VAL A 519 35.43 1.34 -28.57
N ALA A 520 35.12 2.53 -29.07
CA ALA A 520 34.36 2.71 -30.30
C ALA A 520 35.19 2.32 -31.53
N ASP A 521 34.59 1.56 -32.44
CA ASP A 521 35.16 1.11 -33.71
C ASP A 521 35.31 2.29 -34.68
N GLU A 522 36.18 2.14 -35.68
CA GLU A 522 36.59 3.19 -36.64
C GLU A 522 35.42 3.70 -37.51
N GLY A 523 34.27 3.03 -37.46
CA GLY A 523 33.03 3.42 -38.14
C GLY A 523 32.19 4.49 -37.44
N MET A 524 32.53 4.89 -36.21
CA MET A 524 31.87 5.99 -35.49
C MET A 524 32.50 7.35 -35.82
N SER A 525 31.65 8.36 -35.99
CA SER A 525 32.12 9.76 -36.08
C SER A 525 32.71 10.24 -34.76
N VAL A 526 33.55 11.29 -34.81
CA VAL A 526 34.17 11.89 -33.62
C VAL A 526 33.11 12.38 -32.63
N GLU A 527 32.03 12.97 -33.14
CA GLU A 527 30.91 13.45 -32.33
C GLU A 527 30.17 12.30 -31.64
N GLU A 528 29.85 11.21 -32.36
CA GLU A 528 29.23 10.01 -31.78
C GLU A 528 30.13 9.37 -30.71
N SER A 529 31.44 9.36 -30.95
CA SER A 529 32.43 8.86 -30.00
C SER A 529 32.42 9.65 -28.69
N ARG A 530 32.42 10.99 -28.77
CA ARG A 530 32.40 11.86 -27.59
C ARG A 530 31.07 11.79 -26.82
N GLU A 531 29.96 11.63 -27.54
CA GLU A 531 28.64 11.43 -26.94
C GLU A 531 28.62 10.14 -26.12
N THR A 532 29.07 9.04 -26.73
CA THR A 532 29.14 7.72 -26.12
C THR A 532 30.03 7.71 -24.87
N GLU A 533 31.21 8.34 -24.95
CA GLU A 533 32.10 8.47 -23.79
C GLU A 533 31.43 9.22 -22.64
N ARG A 534 30.76 10.33 -22.93
CA ARG A 534 30.08 11.13 -21.91
C ARG A 534 28.98 10.34 -21.22
N ILE A 535 28.20 9.58 -21.99
CA ILE A 535 27.10 8.76 -21.47
C ILE A 535 27.65 7.63 -20.61
N LEU A 536 28.63 6.86 -21.10
CA LEU A 536 29.22 5.77 -20.34
C LEU A 536 29.90 6.26 -19.06
N LYS A 537 30.61 7.39 -19.12
CA LYS A 537 31.19 8.03 -17.93
C LYS A 537 30.11 8.46 -16.95
N ARG A 538 29.01 9.04 -17.41
CA ARG A 538 27.88 9.43 -16.56
C ARG A 538 27.19 8.21 -15.93
N MET A 539 27.04 7.10 -16.66
CA MET A 539 26.54 5.84 -16.11
C MET A 539 27.46 5.29 -15.02
N HIS A 540 28.78 5.32 -15.25
CA HIS A 540 29.78 4.92 -14.26
C HIS A 540 29.78 5.84 -13.03
N ASP A 541 29.78 7.17 -13.21
CA ASP A 541 29.74 8.13 -12.10
C ASP A 541 28.45 7.99 -11.27
N ILE A 542 27.31 7.66 -11.91
CA ILE A 542 26.05 7.36 -11.22
C ILE A 542 26.18 6.07 -10.41
N SER A 543 26.73 5.00 -10.98
CA SER A 543 26.89 3.72 -10.28
C SER A 543 27.87 3.79 -9.11
N GLN A 544 28.87 4.68 -9.19
CA GLN A 544 29.84 4.94 -8.12
C GLN A 544 29.36 5.98 -7.08
N SER A 545 28.19 6.59 -7.27
CA SER A 545 27.69 7.63 -6.35
C SER A 545 27.40 7.06 -4.96
N PRO A 546 27.81 7.70 -3.86
CA PRO A 546 27.48 7.24 -2.50
C PRO A 546 25.98 7.33 -2.18
N ASN A 547 25.20 8.03 -3.02
CA ASN A 547 23.74 8.09 -2.94
C ASN A 547 23.06 7.13 -3.93
N PHE A 548 23.84 6.28 -4.62
CA PHE A 548 23.31 5.28 -5.54
C PHE A 548 22.55 4.21 -4.77
N VAL A 549 21.29 3.98 -5.16
CA VAL A 549 20.49 2.86 -4.67
C VAL A 549 20.29 1.91 -5.86
N PRO A 550 20.78 0.65 -5.79
CA PRO A 550 20.47 -0.36 -6.79
C PRO A 550 18.95 -0.42 -7.06
N GLY A 551 18.54 -0.31 -8.34
CA GLY A 551 17.13 -0.19 -8.75
C GLY A 551 16.68 1.22 -9.15
N ASP A 552 17.39 2.28 -8.75
CA ASP A 552 17.08 3.69 -9.15
C ASP A 552 17.54 4.02 -10.59
N PHE A 553 17.99 3.01 -11.34
CA PHE A 553 18.42 3.16 -12.73
C PHE A 553 17.24 3.57 -13.63
N SER A 554 16.04 3.01 -13.45
CA SER A 554 14.98 3.01 -14.49
C SER A 554 14.54 4.40 -15.00
N TRP A 555 14.45 5.42 -14.13
CA TRP A 555 14.01 6.76 -14.55
C TRP A 555 15.17 7.67 -14.99
N ARG A 556 16.39 7.42 -14.50
CA ARG A 556 17.60 8.11 -14.99
C ARG A 556 18.08 7.51 -16.31
N THR A 557 17.81 6.23 -16.53
CA THR A 557 18.05 5.57 -17.80
C THR A 557 17.13 6.08 -18.88
N ASP A 558 15.88 6.47 -18.64
CA ASP A 558 15.06 6.98 -19.76
C ASP A 558 15.68 8.25 -20.38
N GLU A 559 16.18 9.20 -19.58
CA GLU A 559 16.92 10.37 -20.10
C GLU A 559 18.27 9.98 -20.74
N LEU A 560 19.02 9.05 -20.14
CA LEU A 560 20.32 8.58 -20.67
C LEU A 560 20.20 7.67 -21.90
N LEU A 561 19.13 6.87 -21.98
CA LEU A 561 18.78 5.98 -23.09
C LEU A 561 18.17 6.80 -24.23
N ASP A 562 17.44 7.87 -23.94
CA ASP A 562 17.04 8.88 -24.93
C ASP A 562 18.25 9.69 -25.44
N GLU A 563 19.29 9.90 -24.62
CA GLU A 563 20.61 10.39 -25.08
C GLU A 563 21.35 9.33 -25.92
N LEU A 564 21.18 8.03 -25.64
CA LEU A 564 21.69 6.90 -26.45
C LEU A 564 20.88 6.64 -27.72
N PHE A 565 19.69 7.24 -27.87
CA PHE A 565 18.75 7.00 -28.97
C PHE A 565 19.33 7.19 -30.39
N PRO A 566 20.33 8.07 -30.63
CA PRO A 566 21.04 8.12 -31.91
C PRO A 566 21.92 6.89 -32.19
N MET A 567 22.37 6.16 -31.16
CA MET A 567 23.29 5.03 -31.27
C MET A 567 22.57 3.73 -31.59
N ARG A 568 22.17 3.55 -32.86
CA ARG A 568 21.75 2.24 -33.38
C ARG A 568 22.92 1.23 -33.53
N ARG A 569 24.06 1.49 -32.89
CA ARG A 569 25.37 0.93 -33.29
C ARG A 569 26.21 0.34 -32.15
N VAL A 570 25.57 -0.39 -31.24
CA VAL A 570 26.27 -1.12 -30.15
C VAL A 570 27.25 -2.16 -30.71
N ASP A 571 27.03 -2.64 -31.93
CA ASP A 571 27.94 -3.48 -32.72
C ASP A 571 29.27 -2.82 -33.06
N LEU A 572 29.38 -1.50 -32.93
CA LEU A 572 30.63 -0.76 -33.07
C LEU A 572 31.40 -0.61 -31.76
N LEU A 573 30.99 -1.24 -30.66
CA LEU A 573 31.78 -1.26 -29.44
C LEU A 573 32.66 -2.51 -29.40
N ARG A 574 33.95 -2.33 -29.14
CA ARG A 574 34.93 -3.41 -28.98
C ARG A 574 35.49 -3.42 -27.57
N VAL A 575 35.66 -4.61 -27.02
CA VAL A 575 36.33 -4.83 -25.74
C VAL A 575 37.81 -5.13 -26.02
N LEU A 576 38.71 -4.29 -25.52
CA LEU A 576 40.15 -4.50 -25.63
C LEU A 576 40.71 -4.99 -24.29
N PRO A 577 41.48 -6.10 -24.25
CA PRO A 577 42.12 -6.57 -23.03
C PRO A 577 43.20 -5.59 -22.55
N MET A 578 43.36 -5.49 -21.24
CA MET A 578 44.49 -4.79 -20.64
C MET A 578 45.75 -5.64 -20.85
N HIS A 579 46.77 -5.11 -21.52
CA HIS A 579 48.09 -5.77 -21.58
C HIS A 579 48.82 -5.52 -20.26
N ASP A 580 49.33 -6.59 -19.64
CA ASP A 580 49.93 -6.64 -18.29
C ASP A 580 51.27 -5.88 -18.15
N ASP A 581 51.80 -5.32 -19.25
CA ASP A 581 53.03 -4.55 -19.20
C ASP A 581 52.67 -3.12 -18.76
N GLY A 582 53.12 -2.72 -17.58
CA GLY A 582 52.95 -1.38 -17.00
C GLY A 582 53.63 -0.23 -17.76
N ASP A 583 53.84 -0.41 -19.07
CA ASP A 583 54.34 0.56 -20.01
C ASP A 583 53.26 0.85 -21.06
N GLU A 584 53.23 2.10 -21.53
CA GLU A 584 52.29 2.66 -22.49
C GLU A 584 51.78 1.64 -23.54
N ALA A 585 50.45 1.57 -23.70
CA ALA A 585 49.76 0.70 -24.65
C ALA A 585 50.48 0.65 -26.02
N PRO A 586 50.52 -0.53 -26.68
CA PRO A 586 51.39 -0.78 -27.83
C PRO A 586 51.36 0.35 -28.86
N SER A 587 52.54 0.91 -29.17
CA SER A 587 52.78 2.05 -30.06
C SER A 587 52.30 1.87 -31.52
N GLN A 588 51.78 0.69 -31.87
CA GLN A 588 51.03 0.49 -33.11
C GLN A 588 49.63 1.13 -33.11
N TYR A 589 49.20 1.67 -31.96
CA TYR A 589 48.04 2.54 -31.84
C TYR A 589 48.47 3.94 -31.42
N SER A 590 48.99 4.72 -32.37
CA SER A 590 49.31 6.13 -32.19
C SER A 590 48.10 6.88 -31.61
N PHE A 591 48.31 7.52 -30.45
CA PHE A 591 47.29 8.20 -29.65
C PHE A 591 46.84 9.57 -30.20
N GLU A 592 47.40 10.03 -31.32
CA GLU A 592 47.06 11.33 -31.90
C GLU A 592 45.78 11.30 -32.75
N ASP A 593 45.25 10.12 -33.07
CA ASP A 593 43.96 10.01 -33.75
C ASP A 593 42.80 9.95 -32.73
N SER A 594 42.25 11.13 -32.45
CA SER A 594 41.22 11.50 -31.47
C SER A 594 39.84 10.78 -31.52
N ARG A 595 39.79 9.51 -31.92
CA ARG A 595 38.55 8.76 -32.19
C ARG A 595 38.25 7.59 -31.25
N ARG A 596 39.05 7.37 -30.19
CA ARG A 596 38.95 6.17 -29.36
C ARG A 596 38.53 6.50 -27.93
N ILE A 597 37.31 6.09 -27.59
CA ILE A 597 36.74 6.12 -26.24
C ILE A 597 37.48 5.13 -25.35
N ARG A 598 37.71 5.48 -24.09
CA ARG A 598 38.15 4.52 -23.06
C ARG A 598 37.24 4.62 -21.85
N VAL A 599 36.47 3.57 -21.63
CA VAL A 599 35.80 3.33 -20.35
C VAL A 599 36.43 2.09 -19.76
N LEU A 600 37.09 2.27 -18.62
CA LEU A 600 37.71 1.18 -17.87
C LEU A 600 36.57 0.39 -17.21
N VAL A 601 36.48 -0.90 -17.54
CA VAL A 601 35.50 -1.85 -16.99
C VAL A 601 35.99 -2.39 -15.66
#